data_AF-A0A074Y6Q3-F1
#
_entry.id   AF-A0A074Y6Q3-F1
#
_cell.length_a   1.000
_cell.length_b   1.000
_cell.length_c   1.000
_cell.angle_alpha   90.00
_cell.angle_beta   90.00
_cell.angle_gamma   90.00
#
_symmetry.space_group_name_H-M   'P 1'
#
loop_
_entity.id
_entity.type
_entity.pdbx_description
1 polymer ?
#
loop_
_entity_poly.entity_id
_entity_poly.type
_entity_poly.pdbx_seq_one_letter_code
_entity_poly.pdbx_strand_id
1 'polypeptide(L)'
;MSEQAADDGITHDSWSVSNEIHHGAKSLESESEAEPICRRRSVSRPRLPFLGTYAISSVPHPHLFRPLSTTQSPRLEPFVPFEDTLLDGFDIEALDLNLFYSIDGSTDYQDDVFLDVITSIPESQIVESQSQPNVPDEAEVLVSEAPDELEIRSSRSVAHSSLTQHDISVDWTSIYKGYWGNNCLSALHPVFHKITDLISQVPVLEDAIVALAACNLSRSSPKPKSPGVAGNVSYQPHPEHWASSQQHYRSALTATRHMTEAVTQGMDPQITMTILVLFSCLESSIGNFLRFHNHSRGIANLIRRLSTGLDPTSSMTDILAAWMQTRYHSWWIRLYFSTFTFQLEQSSLSAPESLEDNIESNSVRRAMILSILCESHRLHQKMLLGTFLLASDQTTINLDSTDQRYKAGMYRELLTLQAEKLIIWEQNLPLADLPASLEGEVQYLFPEGLLVTPLQFSSHNAAMNYAYFISARLMQDAPIDLSGEHITDSDHWVFLLLRITAGIDRQTCLRDNTYTIGLSSLLLAALLHTCSLDIGIWIEDWLQGFQKNAQNPALEEGSFPLAQITTVVSVINQQRRLGRNVFAVSQAEDDGGGNGKVDSYDSQDIKVVWLHGRERATGARFQEPVRFGA
;
A
#
# COMPACT_ATOMS: atom_id res chain seq x y z
N MET A 1 -4.73 56.05 -8.71
CA MET A 1 -5.91 56.78 -9.21
C MET A 1 -6.91 55.68 -9.52
N SER A 2 -7.79 55.34 -8.57
CA SER A 2 -9.07 56.03 -8.28
C SER A 2 -10.07 55.75 -9.41
N GLU A 3 -11.30 55.30 -9.18
CA GLU A 3 -12.11 55.12 -7.95
C GLU A 3 -13.21 54.05 -8.25
N GLN A 4 -13.67 53.25 -7.28
CA GLN A 4 -14.99 53.35 -6.59
C GLN A 4 -16.23 53.53 -7.50
N ALA A 5 -17.43 53.01 -7.21
CA ALA A 5 -17.93 52.00 -6.24
C ALA A 5 -19.46 51.79 -6.51
N ALA A 6 -20.15 51.02 -5.65
CA ALA A 6 -21.61 51.07 -5.38
C ALA A 6 -22.57 50.53 -6.46
N ASP A 7 -23.76 50.01 -6.12
CA ASP A 7 -24.26 49.30 -4.90
C ASP A 7 -25.62 48.63 -5.26
N ASP A 8 -26.25 47.94 -4.30
CA ASP A 8 -27.66 47.48 -4.27
C ASP A 8 -28.08 46.38 -5.29
N GLY A 9 -28.90 45.37 -4.98
CA GLY A 9 -29.54 44.98 -3.72
C GLY A 9 -31.02 44.56 -3.92
N ILE A 10 -31.48 43.51 -3.21
CA ILE A 10 -32.93 43.20 -2.93
C ILE A 10 -33.74 42.66 -4.16
N THR A 11 -34.56 41.59 -4.16
CA THR A 11 -35.09 40.63 -3.14
C THR A 11 -35.41 39.24 -3.75
N HIS A 12 -35.68 38.27 -2.86
CA HIS A 12 -36.42 37.01 -3.08
C HIS A 12 -37.65 37.12 -4.00
N ASP A 13 -37.99 36.00 -4.66
CA ASP A 13 -39.34 35.43 -4.51
C ASP A 13 -39.40 33.91 -4.69
N SER A 14 -40.32 33.25 -3.98
CA SER A 14 -40.42 31.79 -3.86
C SER A 14 -41.62 31.23 -4.63
N TRP A 15 -41.44 30.13 -5.37
CA TRP A 15 -42.56 29.39 -5.99
C TRP A 15 -42.59 27.92 -5.56
N SER A 16 -43.59 27.58 -4.75
CA SER A 16 -44.00 26.22 -4.42
C SER A 16 -45.48 26.06 -4.74
N VAL A 17 -45.82 25.11 -5.63
CA VAL A 17 -47.21 24.70 -5.86
C VAL A 17 -47.26 23.19 -6.07
N SER A 18 -47.85 22.50 -5.10
CA SER A 18 -48.27 21.11 -5.23
C SER A 18 -49.52 21.01 -6.10
N ASN A 19 -49.75 19.86 -6.76
CA ASN A 19 -51.11 19.35 -6.89
C ASN A 19 -51.15 17.83 -7.12
N GLU A 20 -52.22 17.23 -6.64
CA GLU A 20 -52.40 15.79 -6.46
C GLU A 20 -53.44 15.19 -7.42
N ILE A 21 -53.30 13.88 -7.68
CA ILE A 21 -54.38 12.88 -7.84
C ILE A 21 -55.38 13.03 -9.02
N HIS A 22 -55.41 12.04 -9.93
CA HIS A 22 -56.51 11.05 -9.95
C HIS A 22 -56.28 9.78 -10.81
N HIS A 23 -57.10 8.75 -10.50
CA HIS A 23 -57.03 7.34 -10.89
C HIS A 23 -57.17 6.98 -12.38
N GLY A 24 -56.71 5.77 -12.73
CA GLY A 24 -57.12 5.07 -13.95
C GLY A 24 -56.62 3.61 -14.05
N ALA A 25 -57.23 2.68 -13.30
CA ALA A 25 -56.92 1.25 -13.42
C ALA A 25 -57.89 0.53 -14.39
N LYS A 26 -57.40 -0.40 -15.21
CA LYS A 26 -58.16 -1.55 -15.74
C LYS A 26 -57.26 -2.64 -16.33
N SER A 27 -57.67 -3.89 -16.13
CA SER A 27 -57.03 -5.14 -16.53
C SER A 27 -57.71 -5.78 -17.75
N LEU A 28 -57.04 -6.72 -18.43
CA LEU A 28 -57.46 -8.14 -18.63
C LEU A 28 -56.71 -8.87 -19.78
N GLU A 29 -56.51 -10.19 -19.59
CA GLU A 29 -56.53 -11.30 -20.58
C GLU A 29 -55.46 -11.30 -21.73
N SER A 30 -54.53 -12.28 -21.80
CA SER A 30 -54.63 -13.69 -22.27
C SER A 30 -54.94 -13.79 -23.79
N GLU A 31 -54.31 -14.61 -24.65
CA GLU A 31 -53.84 -16.01 -24.63
C GLU A 31 -52.71 -16.20 -25.69
N SER A 32 -51.67 -17.02 -25.49
CA SER A 32 -51.47 -18.44 -25.90
C SER A 32 -51.00 -18.74 -27.35
N GLU A 33 -50.01 -19.65 -27.42
CA GLU A 33 -49.65 -20.62 -28.48
C GLU A 33 -48.88 -20.28 -29.79
N ALA A 34 -48.10 -21.30 -30.17
CA ALA A 34 -47.59 -21.71 -31.50
C ALA A 34 -46.26 -21.13 -32.07
N GLU A 35 -45.18 -21.91 -31.94
CA GLU A 35 -44.08 -21.94 -32.92
C GLU A 35 -44.56 -22.42 -34.30
N PRO A 36 -43.82 -22.12 -35.38
CA PRO A 36 -43.19 -23.25 -36.07
C PRO A 36 -41.75 -23.01 -36.62
N ILE A 37 -41.03 -24.12 -36.76
CA ILE A 37 -39.64 -24.22 -37.25
C ILE A 37 -39.57 -24.11 -38.79
N CYS A 38 -38.74 -23.20 -39.36
CA CYS A 38 -37.76 -23.53 -40.43
C CYS A 38 -36.85 -22.40 -40.97
N ARG A 39 -35.53 -22.70 -40.95
CA ARG A 39 -34.50 -22.44 -41.99
C ARG A 39 -34.18 -21.01 -42.51
N ARG A 40 -32.98 -20.55 -42.10
CA ARG A 40 -31.91 -19.87 -42.88
C ARG A 40 -32.29 -19.02 -44.12
N ARG A 41 -32.02 -17.71 -44.04
CA ARG A 41 -31.04 -17.03 -44.92
C ARG A 41 -30.54 -15.72 -44.32
N SER A 42 -29.25 -15.45 -44.49
CA SER A 42 -28.54 -14.27 -44.01
C SER A 42 -28.69 -13.08 -44.96
N VAL A 43 -29.15 -11.93 -44.44
CA VAL A 43 -28.94 -10.61 -45.07
C VAL A 43 -28.65 -9.59 -43.97
N SER A 44 -27.66 -8.75 -44.20
CA SER A 44 -27.18 -7.69 -43.31
C SER A 44 -28.16 -6.53 -43.16
N ARG A 45 -28.23 -5.94 -41.95
CA ARG A 45 -28.82 -4.62 -41.70
C ARG A 45 -27.95 -3.82 -40.70
N PRO A 46 -28.00 -2.47 -40.76
CA PRO A 46 -26.98 -1.61 -40.14
C PRO A 46 -27.16 -1.43 -38.63
N ARG A 47 -26.06 -1.09 -37.95
CA ARG A 47 -26.03 -0.77 -36.52
C ARG A 47 -26.75 0.56 -36.24
N LEU A 48 -27.73 0.53 -35.33
CA LEU A 48 -28.14 1.69 -34.55
C LEU A 48 -27.24 1.80 -33.30
N PRO A 49 -27.06 2.99 -32.71
CA PRO A 49 -26.25 3.15 -31.50
C PRO A 49 -26.94 2.50 -30.30
N PHE A 50 -26.20 1.67 -29.57
CA PHE A 50 -26.64 1.11 -28.29
C PHE A 50 -26.57 2.20 -27.21
N LEU A 51 -27.72 2.70 -26.77
CA LEU A 51 -27.88 3.27 -25.43
C LEU A 51 -28.01 2.10 -24.45
N GLY A 52 -26.88 1.67 -23.90
CA GLY A 52 -26.82 0.58 -22.92
C GLY A 52 -26.78 1.11 -21.50
N THR A 53 -27.91 1.08 -20.80
CA THR A 53 -27.88 0.94 -19.34
C THR A 53 -27.31 -0.44 -19.03
N TYR A 54 -26.11 -0.49 -18.47
CA TYR A 54 -25.56 -1.72 -17.90
C TYR A 54 -26.29 -2.03 -16.60
N ALA A 55 -27.50 -2.60 -16.72
CA ALA A 55 -28.13 -3.26 -15.60
C ALA A 55 -27.14 -4.30 -15.07
N ILE A 56 -26.76 -4.17 -13.81
CA ILE A 56 -25.84 -5.09 -13.15
C ILE A 56 -26.46 -6.48 -13.26
N SER A 57 -25.83 -7.35 -14.06
CA SER A 57 -26.24 -8.75 -14.14
C SER A 57 -26.28 -9.31 -12.73
N SER A 58 -27.35 -10.03 -12.39
CA SER A 58 -27.60 -10.54 -11.04
C SER A 58 -26.65 -11.69 -10.69
N VAL A 59 -25.36 -11.40 -10.58
CA VAL A 59 -24.40 -12.19 -9.82
C VAL A 59 -24.90 -12.14 -8.37
N PRO A 60 -25.17 -13.29 -7.72
CA PRO A 60 -25.71 -13.29 -6.37
C PRO A 60 -24.64 -12.77 -5.40
N HIS A 61 -24.78 -11.50 -4.99
CA HIS A 61 -23.97 -10.95 -3.91
C HIS A 61 -24.18 -11.77 -2.63
N PRO A 62 -23.11 -12.22 -1.94
CA PRO A 62 -23.21 -13.11 -0.77
C PRO A 62 -23.97 -12.51 0.42
N HIS A 63 -24.17 -11.18 0.44
CA HIS A 63 -25.03 -10.45 1.40
C HIS A 63 -26.44 -11.03 1.59
N LEU A 64 -26.97 -11.79 0.62
CA LEU A 64 -28.31 -12.38 0.69
C LEU A 64 -28.38 -13.73 1.44
N PHE A 65 -27.25 -14.33 1.81
CA PHE A 65 -27.22 -15.56 2.62
C PHE A 65 -26.50 -15.33 3.95
N ARG A 66 -27.19 -14.66 4.87
CA ARG A 66 -26.94 -14.80 6.31
C ARG A 66 -27.80 -15.96 6.82
N PRO A 67 -27.27 -17.18 7.03
CA PRO A 67 -28.07 -18.28 7.55
C PRO A 67 -28.51 -17.93 8.98
N LEU A 68 -29.71 -18.35 9.39
CA LEU A 68 -30.01 -18.38 10.83
C LEU A 68 -28.99 -19.32 11.49
N SER A 69 -28.36 -18.82 12.55
CA SER A 69 -27.26 -19.49 13.24
C SER A 69 -27.65 -20.88 13.76
N THR A 70 -27.27 -21.92 13.02
CA THR A 70 -27.18 -23.29 13.52
C THR A 70 -25.75 -23.58 13.91
N THR A 71 -25.52 -23.77 15.20
CA THR A 71 -24.20 -24.07 15.78
C THR A 71 -23.63 -25.40 15.28
N GLN A 72 -22.76 -25.35 14.27
CA GLN A 72 -21.75 -26.37 13.99
C GLN A 72 -20.67 -25.74 13.10
N SER A 73 -19.51 -25.46 13.69
CA SER A 73 -18.33 -25.04 12.93
C SER A 73 -17.76 -26.24 12.17
N PRO A 74 -17.52 -26.16 10.85
CA PRO A 74 -16.89 -27.24 10.11
C PRO A 74 -15.41 -27.32 10.50
N ARG A 75 -15.06 -28.33 11.31
CA ARG A 75 -13.66 -28.71 11.51
C ARG A 75 -13.08 -29.15 10.17
N LEU A 76 -12.17 -28.35 9.62
CA LEU A 76 -11.27 -28.80 8.57
C LEU A 76 -10.40 -29.92 9.15
N GLU A 77 -10.44 -31.12 8.55
CA GLU A 77 -9.49 -32.17 8.90
C GLU A 77 -8.14 -31.86 8.23
N PRO A 78 -7.01 -32.06 8.95
CA PRO A 78 -5.70 -31.75 8.41
C PRO A 78 -5.31 -32.77 7.33
N PHE A 79 -5.28 -32.32 6.07
CA PHE A 79 -4.64 -33.08 5.01
C PHE A 79 -3.11 -33.06 5.20
N VAL A 80 -2.50 -34.23 5.21
CA VAL A 80 -1.05 -34.42 5.41
C VAL A 80 -0.26 -33.76 4.27
N PRO A 81 0.57 -32.74 4.55
CA PRO A 81 1.50 -32.21 3.55
C PRO A 81 2.68 -33.17 3.43
N PHE A 82 2.98 -33.63 2.22
CA PHE A 82 4.17 -34.44 1.97
C PHE A 82 5.37 -33.52 1.70
N GLU A 83 6.27 -33.49 2.68
CA GLU A 83 7.71 -33.19 2.60
C GLU A 83 8.17 -32.23 1.48
N ASP A 84 8.05 -30.93 1.76
CA ASP A 84 9.26 -30.09 1.86
C ASP A 84 9.15 -29.25 3.16
N THR A 85 10.20 -29.33 3.99
CA THR A 85 10.48 -28.51 5.21
C THR A 85 9.32 -28.04 6.10
N LEU A 86 8.50 -28.96 6.60
CA LEU A 86 7.67 -28.73 7.80
C LEU A 86 8.52 -28.83 9.09
N LEU A 87 9.31 -27.78 9.39
CA LEU A 87 9.81 -27.51 10.75
C LEU A 87 10.44 -26.11 10.95
N ASP A 88 9.86 -25.04 10.38
CA ASP A 88 10.06 -23.70 10.96
C ASP A 88 8.92 -22.73 10.58
N GLY A 89 8.26 -22.13 11.56
CA GLY A 89 7.18 -21.14 11.35
C GLY A 89 7.66 -19.78 10.84
N PHE A 90 8.97 -19.65 10.62
CA PHE A 90 9.66 -18.47 10.11
C PHE A 90 10.87 -18.93 9.27
N ASP A 91 10.63 -19.48 8.09
CA ASP A 91 11.72 -19.75 7.13
C ASP A 91 12.25 -18.42 6.57
N ILE A 92 13.26 -17.88 7.26
CA ILE A 92 13.91 -16.60 6.97
C ILE A 92 15.03 -16.76 5.93
N GLU A 93 15.48 -17.99 5.65
CA GLU A 93 16.52 -18.24 4.62
C GLU A 93 15.92 -18.46 3.22
N ALA A 94 14.70 -18.99 3.13
CA ALA A 94 13.89 -18.91 1.91
C ALA A 94 13.38 -17.48 1.60
N LEU A 95 13.48 -16.55 2.55
CA LEU A 95 13.17 -15.13 2.38
C LEU A 95 14.34 -14.35 1.71
N ASP A 96 14.58 -14.74 0.46
CA ASP A 96 15.06 -13.89 -0.63
C ASP A 96 16.54 -13.44 -0.59
N LEU A 97 17.45 -14.42 -0.66
CA LEU A 97 18.85 -14.21 -1.06
C LEU A 97 19.00 -13.61 -2.47
N ASN A 98 17.99 -13.72 -3.34
CA ASN A 98 18.02 -13.16 -4.71
C ASN A 98 17.70 -11.65 -4.75
N LEU A 99 17.12 -11.09 -3.68
CA LEU A 99 16.70 -9.68 -3.63
C LEU A 99 17.86 -8.67 -3.76
N PHE A 100 19.13 -9.08 -3.55
CA PHE A 100 20.27 -8.17 -3.36
C PHE A 100 21.63 -8.57 -3.98
N TYR A 101 21.80 -9.71 -4.67
CA TYR A 101 23.09 -10.07 -5.29
C TYR A 101 23.38 -9.29 -6.61
N SER A 102 23.48 -7.96 -6.53
CA SER A 102 24.06 -7.14 -7.61
C SER A 102 24.60 -5.77 -7.22
N ILE A 103 25.16 -5.60 -6.01
CA ILE A 103 25.98 -4.41 -5.69
C ILE A 103 27.29 -4.84 -5.01
N ASP A 104 28.32 -5.06 -5.83
CA ASP A 104 29.72 -5.06 -5.41
C ASP A 104 30.31 -3.70 -5.79
N GLY A 105 30.43 -2.76 -4.84
CA GLY A 105 30.80 -1.38 -5.18
C GLY A 105 30.54 -0.27 -4.14
N SER A 106 31.26 -0.29 -3.02
CA SER A 106 31.73 0.92 -2.31
C SER A 106 30.74 2.06 -2.01
N THR A 107 30.14 2.06 -0.81
CA THR A 107 30.03 3.29 0.00
C THR A 107 30.24 2.98 1.49
N ASP A 108 31.15 3.72 2.11
CA ASP A 108 31.47 3.70 3.55
C ASP A 108 30.25 4.16 4.38
N TYR A 109 29.58 3.27 5.13
CA TYR A 109 28.63 3.64 6.19
C TYR A 109 28.54 2.56 7.28
N GLN A 110 28.74 2.98 8.53
CA GLN A 110 28.72 2.12 9.73
C GLN A 110 27.28 1.74 10.17
N ASP A 111 26.60 0.85 9.44
CA ASP A 111 25.29 0.31 9.86
C ASP A 111 25.27 -1.23 10.05
N ASP A 112 26.28 -1.98 9.57
CA ASP A 112 26.36 -3.46 9.69
C ASP A 112 26.39 -3.96 11.15
N VAL A 113 26.82 -3.12 12.09
CA VAL A 113 26.99 -3.48 13.51
C VAL A 113 25.65 -3.78 14.21
N PHE A 114 24.50 -3.36 13.66
CA PHE A 114 23.20 -3.67 14.26
C PHE A 114 22.82 -5.15 14.16
N LEU A 115 23.31 -5.85 13.13
CA LEU A 115 22.97 -7.24 12.89
C LEU A 115 23.57 -8.17 13.96
N ASP A 116 24.84 -7.96 14.30
CA ASP A 116 25.55 -8.71 15.35
C ASP A 116 24.96 -8.49 16.75
N VAL A 117 24.40 -7.31 17.02
CA VAL A 117 23.83 -6.99 18.34
C VAL A 117 22.48 -7.68 18.56
N ILE A 118 21.61 -7.73 17.54
CA ILE A 118 20.38 -8.50 17.67
C ILE A 118 20.69 -10.01 17.75
N THR A 119 21.69 -10.53 17.03
CA THR A 119 21.97 -11.97 17.03
C THR A 119 22.68 -12.50 18.30
N SER A 120 23.41 -11.67 19.05
CA SER A 120 24.38 -12.12 20.09
C SER A 120 23.89 -12.18 21.55
N ILE A 121 22.60 -12.01 21.85
CA ILE A 121 22.08 -12.18 23.23
C ILE A 121 22.26 -13.65 23.69
N PRO A 122 22.98 -13.93 24.79
CA PRO A 122 23.37 -15.29 25.15
C PRO A 122 22.26 -16.13 25.80
N GLU A 123 22.06 -17.35 25.30
CA GLU A 123 21.23 -18.39 25.93
C GLU A 123 21.88 -18.88 27.23
N SER A 124 21.54 -18.31 28.39
CA SER A 124 21.81 -18.96 29.68
C SER A 124 21.00 -18.38 30.84
N GLN A 125 20.09 -19.19 31.40
CA GLN A 125 19.89 -19.35 32.86
C GLN A 125 18.85 -20.43 33.19
N ILE A 126 19.30 -21.68 33.36
CA ILE A 126 18.68 -22.64 34.29
C ILE A 126 19.81 -23.39 35.01
N VAL A 127 19.66 -23.55 36.34
CA VAL A 127 20.53 -24.23 37.33
C VAL A 127 21.72 -23.43 37.88
N GLU A 128 21.67 -23.21 39.20
CA GLU A 128 22.75 -22.66 40.04
C GLU A 128 23.88 -23.67 40.31
N SER A 129 25.12 -23.21 40.52
CA SER A 129 25.96 -23.65 41.67
C SER A 129 27.24 -22.83 41.84
N GLN A 130 27.44 -22.40 43.09
CA GLN A 130 28.55 -21.63 43.68
C GLN A 130 29.98 -22.01 43.23
N SER A 131 30.85 -21.02 42.97
CA SER A 131 31.99 -20.68 43.85
C SER A 131 32.88 -19.53 43.32
N GLN A 132 33.29 -18.65 44.25
CA GLN A 132 34.36 -17.64 44.12
C GLN A 132 35.67 -18.22 44.74
N PRO A 133 36.83 -17.52 44.69
CA PRO A 133 37.26 -16.38 43.84
C PRO A 133 38.67 -16.59 43.21
N ASN A 134 39.19 -15.61 42.45
CA ASN A 134 40.49 -14.95 42.74
C ASN A 134 40.84 -13.83 41.74
N VAL A 135 41.42 -12.75 42.29
CA VAL A 135 42.16 -11.63 41.69
C VAL A 135 43.66 -11.95 41.99
N PRO A 136 44.72 -11.57 41.24
CA PRO A 136 44.96 -10.29 40.52
C PRO A 136 45.50 -10.49 39.06
N ASP A 137 46.18 -9.60 38.33
CA ASP A 137 46.92 -8.36 38.68
C ASP A 137 47.08 -7.32 37.54
N GLU A 138 47.76 -6.22 37.85
CA GLU A 138 48.16 -5.04 37.05
C GLU A 138 48.94 -5.29 35.73
N ALA A 139 48.79 -4.36 34.76
CA ALA A 139 49.88 -3.86 33.92
C ALA A 139 49.55 -2.48 33.28
N GLU A 140 50.40 -1.48 33.54
CA GLU A 140 50.41 -0.17 32.85
C GLU A 140 51.02 -0.27 31.42
N VAL A 141 50.86 0.77 30.58
CA VAL A 141 51.98 1.52 29.92
C VAL A 141 51.52 2.48 28.78
N LEU A 142 51.82 3.78 29.00
CA LEU A 142 52.23 4.87 28.08
C LEU A 142 51.58 5.13 26.70
N VAL A 143 50.83 6.24 26.63
CA VAL A 143 51.13 7.51 25.92
C VAL A 143 52.02 7.48 24.66
N SER A 144 51.54 8.11 23.57
CA SER A 144 52.37 8.95 22.70
C SER A 144 51.54 10.07 22.04
N GLU A 145 52.15 11.25 21.84
CA GLU A 145 51.51 12.49 21.36
C GLU A 145 51.79 12.77 19.86
N ALA A 146 50.83 13.41 19.17
CA ALA A 146 50.90 14.55 18.21
C ALA A 146 52.06 14.66 17.14
N PRO A 147 51.90 15.39 16.01
CA PRO A 147 51.65 16.85 16.03
C PRO A 147 50.69 17.44 14.97
N ASP A 148 50.37 18.72 15.15
CA ASP A 148 49.60 19.61 14.27
C ASP A 148 50.24 19.89 12.90
N GLU A 149 49.42 20.28 11.92
CA GLU A 149 49.77 21.37 10.99
C GLU A 149 48.63 22.41 10.87
N LEU A 150 49.03 23.68 10.86
CA LEU A 150 48.19 24.88 10.84
C LEU A 150 48.49 25.68 9.57
N GLU A 151 47.46 26.07 8.80
CA GLU A 151 47.55 27.23 7.89
C GLU A 151 46.44 28.25 8.16
N ILE A 152 46.77 29.52 7.91
CA ILE A 152 46.13 30.70 8.53
C ILE A 152 45.84 31.81 7.48
N ARG A 153 44.76 32.58 7.72
CA ARG A 153 44.27 33.81 7.04
C ARG A 153 43.45 33.58 5.75
N SER A 154 42.28 34.22 5.61
CA SER A 154 42.16 35.68 5.64
C SER A 154 40.81 36.20 6.15
N SER A 155 40.85 37.34 6.86
CA SER A 155 39.70 37.97 7.51
C SER A 155 39.07 39.06 6.64
N ARG A 156 37.74 39.13 6.60
CA ARG A 156 37.01 40.39 6.35
C ARG A 156 35.81 40.51 7.28
N SER A 157 35.96 41.36 8.29
CA SER A 157 34.88 41.81 9.15
C SER A 157 33.98 42.77 8.39
N VAL A 158 32.67 42.54 8.43
CA VAL A 158 31.65 43.58 8.24
C VAL A 158 30.75 43.52 9.46
N ALA A 159 30.85 44.53 10.32
CA ALA A 159 30.04 44.63 11.50
C ALA A 159 28.58 44.97 11.12
N HIS A 160 27.64 44.07 11.43
CA HIS A 160 26.24 44.41 11.53
C HIS A 160 25.76 44.25 12.97
N SER A 161 25.03 45.27 13.41
CA SER A 161 24.58 45.50 14.78
C SER A 161 23.72 44.36 15.32
N SER A 162 24.07 43.87 16.50
CA SER A 162 23.24 42.99 17.31
C SER A 162 21.97 43.72 17.77
N LEU A 163 20.84 43.44 17.12
CA LEU A 163 19.55 43.51 17.79
C LEU A 163 19.35 42.20 18.55
N THR A 164 19.16 42.28 19.85
CA THR A 164 18.78 41.14 20.70
C THR A 164 17.34 40.74 20.39
N GLN A 165 17.18 39.90 19.38
CA GLN A 165 15.99 39.10 19.22
C GLN A 165 16.00 38.08 20.37
N HIS A 166 14.98 38.13 21.25
CA HIS A 166 14.76 37.02 22.17
C HIS A 166 14.30 35.84 21.32
N ASP A 167 15.22 34.91 21.03
CA ASP A 167 14.86 33.61 20.51
C ASP A 167 13.97 32.91 21.53
N ILE A 168 12.66 32.94 21.27
CA ILE A 168 11.72 32.01 21.86
C ILE A 168 12.12 30.66 21.28
N SER A 169 12.94 29.92 22.03
CA SER A 169 13.33 28.55 21.69
C SER A 169 12.08 27.71 21.54
N VAL A 170 11.65 27.50 20.28
CA VAL A 170 10.50 26.67 19.96
C VAL A 170 10.83 25.23 20.34
N ASP A 171 10.09 24.67 21.29
CA ASP A 171 10.17 23.25 21.61
C ASP A 171 9.49 22.43 20.50
N TRP A 172 10.29 22.11 19.48
CA TRP A 172 9.86 21.30 18.36
C TRP A 172 9.41 19.90 18.78
N THR A 173 9.97 19.32 19.83
CA THR A 173 9.56 18.00 20.36
C THR A 173 8.11 18.03 20.83
N SER A 174 7.72 19.07 21.59
CA SER A 174 6.32 19.29 21.97
C SER A 174 5.40 19.52 20.76
N ILE A 175 5.87 20.23 19.73
CA ILE A 175 5.10 20.41 18.48
C ILE A 175 4.88 19.06 17.77
N TYR A 176 5.91 18.24 17.61
CA TYR A 176 5.79 16.93 16.96
C TYR A 176 4.89 15.97 17.76
N LYS A 177 4.91 16.02 19.10
CA LYS A 177 3.97 15.26 19.95
C LYS A 177 2.51 15.73 19.80
N GLY A 178 2.29 17.04 19.69
CA GLY A 178 0.98 17.60 19.33
C GLY A 178 0.54 17.21 17.92
N TYR A 179 1.47 17.16 16.97
CA TYR A 179 1.21 16.76 15.59
C TYR A 179 0.85 15.27 15.47
N TRP A 180 1.58 14.40 16.18
CA TRP A 180 1.34 12.96 16.29
C TRP A 180 -0.12 12.64 16.63
N GLY A 181 -0.62 13.22 17.72
CA GLY A 181 -1.97 12.98 18.20
C GLY A 181 -3.07 13.45 17.24
N ASN A 182 -2.82 14.53 16.50
CA ASN A 182 -3.82 15.16 15.62
C ASN A 182 -3.80 14.67 14.16
N ASN A 183 -2.67 14.14 13.67
CA ASN A 183 -2.47 13.85 12.24
C ASN A 183 -1.88 12.45 11.95
N CYS A 184 -1.09 11.88 12.86
CA CYS A 184 -0.47 10.57 12.62
C CYS A 184 -1.32 9.41 13.12
N LEU A 185 -1.91 9.53 14.32
CA LEU A 185 -2.63 8.42 14.96
C LEU A 185 -3.83 7.91 14.15
N SER A 186 -4.57 8.77 13.43
CA SER A 186 -5.71 8.35 12.61
C SER A 186 -5.33 7.50 11.40
N ALA A 187 -4.09 7.66 10.90
CA ALA A 187 -3.52 6.92 9.78
C ALA A 187 -2.79 5.64 10.19
N LEU A 188 -2.61 5.42 11.50
CA LEU A 188 -1.83 4.33 12.06
C LEU A 188 -2.72 3.24 12.67
N HIS A 189 -2.10 2.12 13.01
CA HIS A 189 -2.80 1.03 13.68
C HIS A 189 -3.33 1.44 15.07
N PRO A 190 -4.56 1.05 15.47
CA PRO A 190 -5.14 1.46 16.75
C PRO A 190 -4.31 1.15 18.00
N VAL A 191 -3.37 0.21 17.94
CA VAL A 191 -2.43 -0.07 19.05
C VAL A 191 -1.60 1.16 19.44
N PHE A 192 -1.29 2.03 18.49
CA PHE A 192 -0.47 3.22 18.73
C PHE A 192 -1.14 4.27 19.63
N HIS A 193 -2.48 4.26 19.74
CA HIS A 193 -3.17 5.05 20.77
C HIS A 193 -2.78 4.58 22.17
N LYS A 194 -2.83 3.26 22.45
CA LYS A 194 -2.47 2.68 23.75
C LYS A 194 -0.98 2.92 24.08
N ILE A 195 -0.12 2.81 23.08
CA ILE A 195 1.33 3.02 23.19
C ILE A 195 1.68 4.48 23.49
N THR A 196 0.86 5.44 23.03
CA THR A 196 1.07 6.88 23.29
C THR A 196 1.05 7.20 24.79
N ASP A 197 0.28 6.46 25.59
CA ASP A 197 0.22 6.62 27.05
C ASP A 197 1.53 6.19 27.77
N LEU A 198 2.40 5.42 27.10
CA LEU A 198 3.67 4.92 27.65
C LEU A 198 4.84 5.89 27.43
N ILE A 199 4.69 6.94 26.61
CA ILE A 199 5.75 7.89 26.25
C ILE A 199 6.46 8.48 27.47
N SER A 200 5.71 8.86 28.50
CA SER A 200 6.24 9.46 29.73
C SER A 200 7.10 8.53 30.58
N GLN A 201 7.06 7.22 30.32
CA GLN A 201 7.78 6.17 31.04
C GLN A 201 8.97 5.61 30.23
N VAL A 202 8.99 5.84 28.91
CA VAL A 202 9.92 5.18 27.98
C VAL A 202 10.50 6.23 27.00
N PRO A 203 11.59 6.94 27.36
CA PRO A 203 12.14 8.03 26.53
C PRO A 203 12.55 7.60 25.12
N VAL A 204 13.02 6.36 24.93
CA VAL A 204 13.39 5.81 23.61
C VAL A 204 12.17 5.66 22.67
N LEU A 205 10.98 5.43 23.24
CA LEU A 205 9.72 5.41 22.50
C LEU A 205 9.26 6.82 22.11
N GLU A 206 9.54 7.83 22.96
CA GLU A 206 9.31 9.24 22.63
C GLU A 206 10.09 9.63 21.37
N ASP A 207 11.39 9.35 21.32
CA ASP A 207 12.23 9.62 20.14
C ASP A 207 11.71 8.91 18.88
N ALA A 208 11.30 7.64 18.98
CA ALA A 208 10.75 6.90 17.84
C ALA A 208 9.44 7.52 17.30
N ILE A 209 8.56 7.97 18.19
CA ILE A 209 7.29 8.64 17.84
C ILE A 209 7.56 10.03 17.24
N VAL A 210 8.46 10.81 17.85
CA VAL A 210 8.84 12.14 17.34
C VAL A 210 9.53 12.03 15.97
N ALA A 211 10.36 11.02 15.76
CA ALA A 211 10.98 10.75 14.46
C ALA A 211 9.94 10.52 13.35
N LEU A 212 8.93 9.68 13.62
CA LEU A 212 7.86 9.38 12.66
C LEU A 212 6.95 10.60 12.42
N ALA A 213 6.60 11.34 13.48
CA ALA A 213 5.78 12.55 13.38
C ALA A 213 6.48 13.69 12.63
N ALA A 214 7.79 13.89 12.85
CA ALA A 214 8.59 14.86 12.13
C ALA A 214 8.78 14.45 10.65
N CYS A 215 8.92 13.15 10.36
CA CYS A 215 8.91 12.65 8.98
C CYS A 215 7.58 12.96 8.27
N ASN A 216 6.46 12.64 8.92
CA ASN A 216 5.12 12.89 8.39
C ASN A 216 4.90 14.38 8.09
N LEU A 217 5.17 15.26 9.07
CA LEU A 217 5.05 16.71 8.87
C LEU A 217 5.98 17.21 7.76
N SER A 218 7.21 16.69 7.67
CA SER A 218 8.15 17.02 6.59
C SER A 218 7.56 16.75 5.21
N ARG A 219 6.94 15.57 5.02
CA ARG A 219 6.35 15.15 3.75
C ARG A 219 5.05 15.89 3.46
N SER A 220 4.24 16.21 4.48
CA SER A 220 3.00 16.99 4.36
C SER A 220 3.21 18.51 4.20
N SER A 221 4.43 19.03 4.35
CA SER A 221 4.77 20.45 4.18
C SER A 221 5.87 20.69 3.12
N PRO A 222 5.66 20.24 1.86
CA PRO A 222 6.69 20.29 0.81
C PRO A 222 7.21 21.71 0.58
N LYS A 223 8.53 21.86 0.45
CA LYS A 223 9.16 23.09 -0.06
C LYS A 223 9.40 22.97 -1.57
N PRO A 224 9.09 24.00 -2.37
CA PRO A 224 9.59 24.09 -3.73
C PRO A 224 11.12 24.03 -3.75
N LYS A 225 11.69 23.21 -4.65
CA LYS A 225 13.11 23.32 -5.02
C LYS A 225 13.31 24.62 -5.80
N SER A 226 14.50 25.21 -5.68
CA SER A 226 14.89 26.41 -6.44
C SER A 226 14.57 26.22 -7.94
N PRO A 227 13.90 27.20 -8.60
CA PRO A 227 13.38 27.00 -9.95
C PRO A 227 14.52 26.67 -10.93
N GLY A 228 14.46 25.46 -11.50
CA GLY A 228 15.33 25.05 -12.58
C GLY A 228 15.01 25.78 -13.89
N VAL A 229 15.94 25.72 -14.84
CA VAL A 229 15.89 26.45 -16.14
C VAL A 229 14.65 26.11 -16.99
N ALA A 230 13.93 25.02 -16.68
CA ALA A 230 12.80 24.50 -17.45
C ALA A 230 11.39 24.85 -16.90
N GLY A 231 11.26 25.71 -15.88
CA GLY A 231 9.97 26.24 -15.43
C GLY A 231 9.04 25.29 -14.66
N ASN A 232 9.29 23.99 -14.68
CA ASN A 232 8.61 23.04 -13.78
C ASN A 232 9.11 23.20 -12.34
N VAL A 233 8.18 23.45 -11.41
CA VAL A 233 8.47 23.45 -9.96
C VAL A 233 8.52 22.01 -9.47
N SER A 234 9.70 21.53 -9.11
CA SER A 234 9.86 20.30 -8.34
C SER A 234 9.79 20.60 -6.84
N TYR A 235 9.42 19.60 -6.04
CA TYR A 235 9.23 19.73 -4.59
C TYR A 235 10.16 18.76 -3.85
N GLN A 236 10.45 19.08 -2.59
CA GLN A 236 11.15 18.22 -1.64
C GLN A 236 10.45 18.27 -0.27
N PRO A 237 10.60 17.21 0.56
CA PRO A 237 10.18 17.26 1.96
C PRO A 237 10.82 18.45 2.70
N HIS A 238 10.16 18.93 3.75
CA HIS A 238 10.63 20.08 4.53
C HIS A 238 11.98 19.76 5.23
N PRO A 239 13.11 20.40 4.84
CA PRO A 239 14.44 19.94 5.23
C PRO A 239 14.68 20.02 6.76
N GLU A 240 14.10 21.01 7.44
CA GLU A 240 14.23 21.14 8.90
C GLU A 240 13.50 20.01 9.65
N HIS A 241 12.27 19.66 9.25
CA HIS A 241 11.50 18.58 9.87
C HIS A 241 12.10 17.21 9.54
N TRP A 242 12.63 17.06 8.33
CA TRP A 242 13.44 15.90 7.96
C TRP A 242 14.70 15.76 8.83
N ALA A 243 15.45 16.84 9.05
CA ALA A 243 16.63 16.82 9.90
C ALA A 243 16.28 16.46 11.36
N SER A 244 15.20 17.02 11.92
CA SER A 244 14.68 16.60 13.23
C SER A 244 14.32 15.12 13.26
N SER A 245 13.59 14.63 12.24
CA SER A 245 13.23 13.21 12.12
C SER A 245 14.45 12.29 12.19
N GLN A 246 15.49 12.62 11.40
CA GLN A 246 16.74 11.85 11.35
C GLN A 246 17.59 11.96 12.63
N GLN A 247 17.44 13.03 13.41
CA GLN A 247 18.10 13.16 14.72
C GLN A 247 17.43 12.24 15.75
N HIS A 248 16.11 12.31 15.90
CA HIS A 248 15.36 11.48 16.84
C HIS A 248 15.40 9.99 16.45
N TYR A 249 15.35 9.66 15.15
CA TYR A 249 15.52 8.30 14.65
C TYR A 249 16.84 7.67 15.09
N ARG A 250 17.97 8.39 14.94
CA ARG A 250 19.27 7.92 15.40
C ARG A 250 19.34 7.80 16.92
N SER A 251 18.79 8.78 17.66
CA SER A 251 18.73 8.76 19.13
C SER A 251 17.99 7.51 19.63
N ALA A 252 16.80 7.23 19.09
CA ALA A 252 16.02 6.04 19.41
C ALA A 252 16.76 4.74 19.06
N LEU A 253 17.42 4.68 17.90
CA LEU A 253 18.17 3.49 17.46
C LEU A 253 19.36 3.18 18.37
N THR A 254 20.17 4.20 18.70
CA THR A 254 21.31 4.06 19.62
C THR A 254 20.85 3.67 21.04
N ALA A 255 19.78 4.28 21.54
CA ALA A 255 19.23 3.96 22.85
C ALA A 255 18.64 2.53 22.90
N THR A 256 17.89 2.11 21.87
CA THR A 256 17.35 0.74 21.74
C THR A 256 18.47 -0.30 21.74
N ARG A 257 19.55 -0.02 21.00
CA ARG A 257 20.74 -0.88 20.95
C ARG A 257 21.34 -1.07 22.35
N HIS A 258 21.64 0.01 23.07
CA HIS A 258 22.23 -0.09 24.42
C HIS A 258 21.33 -0.80 25.43
N MET A 259 20.00 -0.62 25.35
CA MET A 259 19.05 -1.34 26.23
C MET A 259 18.92 -2.84 25.89
N THR A 260 19.33 -3.24 24.68
CA THR A 260 19.34 -4.64 24.24
C THR A 260 20.67 -5.32 24.63
N GLU A 261 21.79 -4.59 24.58
CA GLU A 261 23.12 -5.05 25.04
C GLU A 261 23.21 -5.21 26.58
N ALA A 262 22.38 -4.48 27.34
CA ALA A 262 22.38 -4.49 28.80
C ALA A 262 21.69 -5.75 29.40
N VAL A 263 22.41 -6.87 29.41
CA VAL A 263 21.97 -8.24 29.83
C VAL A 263 21.17 -8.31 31.15
N THR A 264 21.34 -7.37 32.09
CA THR A 264 20.69 -7.39 33.41
C THR A 264 19.31 -6.73 33.49
N GLN A 265 18.90 -5.95 32.49
CA GLN A 265 17.59 -5.26 32.44
C GLN A 265 17.08 -5.12 31.00
N GLY A 266 17.17 -6.19 30.21
CA GLY A 266 16.78 -6.17 28.80
C GLY A 266 15.39 -5.54 28.57
N MET A 267 15.30 -4.64 27.59
CA MET A 267 14.08 -3.89 27.31
C MET A 267 12.90 -4.82 27.04
N ASP A 268 11.70 -4.44 27.49
CA ASP A 268 10.47 -5.18 27.22
C ASP A 268 10.37 -5.52 25.71
N PRO A 269 10.24 -6.81 25.34
CA PRO A 269 10.08 -7.21 23.95
C PRO A 269 8.92 -6.49 23.25
N GLN A 270 7.86 -6.13 23.98
CA GLN A 270 6.73 -5.36 23.44
C GLN A 270 7.15 -3.93 23.04
N ILE A 271 7.96 -3.26 23.85
CA ILE A 271 8.52 -1.94 23.55
C ILE A 271 9.50 -2.04 22.37
N THR A 272 10.34 -3.07 22.35
CA THR A 272 11.31 -3.31 21.28
C THR A 272 10.63 -3.52 19.94
N MET A 273 9.63 -4.40 19.90
CA MET A 273 8.81 -4.62 18.70
C MET A 273 8.09 -3.35 18.27
N THR A 274 7.51 -2.60 19.22
CA THR A 274 6.84 -1.32 18.95
C THR A 274 7.75 -0.32 18.23
N ILE A 275 8.98 -0.13 18.72
CA ILE A 275 9.96 0.80 18.13
C ILE A 275 10.36 0.35 16.72
N LEU A 276 10.61 -0.95 16.53
CA LEU A 276 10.92 -1.49 15.20
C LEU A 276 9.74 -1.34 14.22
N VAL A 277 8.49 -1.42 14.67
CA VAL A 277 7.33 -1.14 13.80
C VAL A 277 7.22 0.35 13.48
N LEU A 278 7.49 1.27 14.42
CA LEU A 278 7.53 2.71 14.15
C LEU A 278 8.61 3.06 13.12
N PHE A 279 9.81 2.46 13.24
CA PHE A 279 10.86 2.57 12.23
C PHE A 279 10.45 1.96 10.89
N SER A 280 9.77 0.81 10.90
CA SER A 280 9.22 0.20 9.67
C SER A 280 8.21 1.14 8.99
N CYS A 281 7.34 1.82 9.74
CA CYS A 281 6.42 2.83 9.20
C CYS A 281 7.16 4.03 8.60
N LEU A 282 8.23 4.51 9.27
CA LEU A 282 9.05 5.61 8.78
C LEU A 282 9.72 5.24 7.45
N GLU A 283 10.47 4.14 7.42
CA GLU A 283 11.24 3.71 6.25
C GLU A 283 10.30 3.31 5.09
N SER A 284 9.15 2.68 5.36
CA SER A 284 8.13 2.43 4.34
C SER A 284 7.53 3.72 3.78
N SER A 285 7.28 4.75 4.61
CA SER A 285 6.68 6.00 4.14
C SER A 285 7.58 6.80 3.19
N ILE A 286 8.89 6.63 3.31
CA ILE A 286 9.87 7.18 2.38
C ILE A 286 10.28 6.19 1.27
N GLY A 287 9.72 4.98 1.22
CA GLY A 287 10.12 3.96 0.23
C GLY A 287 11.58 3.50 0.34
N ASN A 288 12.13 3.44 1.56
CA ASN A 288 13.44 2.86 1.83
C ASN A 288 13.29 1.37 2.17
N PHE A 289 13.21 0.54 1.14
CA PHE A 289 12.85 -0.86 1.30
C PHE A 289 13.97 -1.69 1.96
N LEU A 290 15.24 -1.28 1.81
CA LEU A 290 16.38 -1.92 2.46
C LEU A 290 16.35 -1.74 3.98
N ARG A 291 16.20 -0.50 4.49
CA ARG A 291 16.10 -0.28 5.95
C ARG A 291 14.81 -0.84 6.53
N PHE A 292 13.69 -0.73 5.81
CA PHE A 292 12.45 -1.42 6.16
C PHE A 292 12.68 -2.93 6.37
N HIS A 293 13.37 -3.60 5.43
CA HIS A 293 13.68 -5.03 5.54
C HIS A 293 14.52 -5.33 6.79
N ASN A 294 15.52 -4.51 7.12
CA ASN A 294 16.35 -4.71 8.31
C ASN A 294 15.53 -4.66 9.62
N HIS A 295 14.63 -3.69 9.77
CA HIS A 295 13.73 -3.63 10.93
C HIS A 295 12.74 -4.80 10.96
N SER A 296 12.16 -5.12 9.81
CA SER A 296 11.23 -6.25 9.65
C SER A 296 11.88 -7.60 10.00
N ARG A 297 13.15 -7.80 9.64
CA ARG A 297 13.97 -8.96 10.01
C ARG A 297 14.30 -8.98 11.51
N GLY A 298 14.56 -7.82 12.11
CA GLY A 298 14.68 -7.66 13.56
C GLY A 298 13.41 -8.10 14.30
N ILE A 299 12.23 -7.70 13.80
CA ILE A 299 10.93 -8.12 14.35
C ILE A 299 10.73 -9.63 14.22
N ALA A 300 10.99 -10.22 13.05
CA ALA A 300 10.85 -11.67 12.85
C ALA A 300 11.77 -12.47 13.79
N ASN A 301 13.02 -12.05 13.95
CA ASN A 301 13.97 -12.65 14.89
C ASN A 301 13.53 -12.51 16.35
N LEU A 302 12.93 -11.38 16.71
CA LEU A 302 12.36 -11.18 18.04
C LEU A 302 11.18 -12.14 18.26
N ILE A 303 10.21 -12.21 17.36
CA ILE A 303 9.07 -13.12 17.46
C ILE A 303 9.54 -14.58 17.62
N ARG A 304 10.47 -15.05 16.76
CA ARG A 304 11.01 -16.41 16.84
C ARG A 304 11.61 -16.75 18.21
N ARG A 305 12.23 -15.79 18.90
CA ARG A 305 12.74 -15.95 20.28
C ARG A 305 11.65 -15.92 21.35
N LEU A 306 10.54 -15.22 21.10
CA LEU A 306 9.40 -15.14 22.03
C LEU A 306 8.49 -16.37 21.90
N SER A 307 8.36 -16.95 20.70
CA SER A 307 7.53 -18.13 20.42
C SER A 307 7.92 -19.40 21.19
N THR A 308 9.10 -19.45 21.81
CA THR A 308 9.53 -20.57 22.66
C THR A 308 9.05 -20.47 24.12
N GLY A 309 8.37 -19.39 24.52
CA GLY A 309 7.98 -19.22 25.92
C GLY A 309 6.90 -18.17 26.28
N LEU A 310 6.16 -17.61 25.32
CA LEU A 310 5.14 -16.58 25.59
C LEU A 310 3.70 -17.02 25.31
N ASP A 311 2.83 -16.71 26.28
CA ASP A 311 1.38 -16.70 26.14
C ASP A 311 0.98 -15.48 25.28
N PRO A 312 0.27 -15.65 24.14
CA PRO A 312 -0.02 -14.56 23.22
C PRO A 312 -1.02 -13.55 23.82
N THR A 313 -0.50 -12.56 24.54
CA THR A 313 -1.31 -11.45 25.04
C THR A 313 -1.87 -10.63 23.87
N SER A 314 -3.09 -10.13 24.02
CA SER A 314 -3.78 -9.37 22.97
C SER A 314 -2.99 -8.15 22.48
N SER A 315 -2.13 -7.57 23.32
CA SER A 315 -1.28 -6.44 22.96
C SER A 315 -0.14 -6.83 22.00
N MET A 316 0.40 -8.06 22.09
CA MET A 316 1.42 -8.53 21.16
C MET A 316 0.81 -8.84 19.78
N THR A 317 -0.39 -9.43 19.75
CA THR A 317 -1.16 -9.65 18.52
C THR A 317 -1.54 -8.33 17.84
N ASP A 318 -1.90 -7.29 18.61
CA ASP A 318 -2.15 -5.94 18.09
C ASP A 318 -0.89 -5.34 17.40
N ILE A 319 0.31 -5.51 17.97
CA ILE A 319 1.57 -5.00 17.38
C ILE A 319 1.99 -5.83 16.16
N LEU A 320 1.78 -7.16 16.20
CA LEU A 320 1.96 -8.05 15.05
C LEU A 320 1.06 -7.63 13.89
N ALA A 321 -0.22 -7.32 14.15
CA ALA A 321 -1.13 -6.80 13.15
C ALA A 321 -0.66 -5.45 12.59
N ALA A 322 -0.10 -4.55 13.42
CA ALA A 322 0.49 -3.30 12.96
C ALA A 322 1.70 -3.52 12.03
N TRP A 323 2.65 -4.38 12.42
CA TRP A 323 3.80 -4.74 11.58
C TRP A 323 3.39 -5.30 10.22
N MET A 324 2.43 -6.24 10.21
CA MET A 324 1.98 -6.88 8.98
C MET A 324 1.27 -5.88 8.05
N GLN A 325 0.51 -4.91 8.57
CA GLN A 325 -0.06 -3.83 7.77
C GLN A 325 1.03 -3.00 7.06
N THR A 326 2.08 -2.62 7.77
CA THR A 326 3.24 -1.92 7.19
C THR A 326 3.99 -2.78 6.17
N ARG A 327 4.11 -4.10 6.41
CA ARG A 327 4.73 -5.05 5.46
C ARG A 327 3.95 -5.15 4.16
N TYR A 328 2.62 -5.25 4.21
CA TYR A 328 1.75 -5.29 3.03
C TYR A 328 1.77 -3.97 2.25
N HIS A 329 1.76 -2.84 2.97
CA HIS A 329 1.92 -1.50 2.39
C HIS A 329 3.26 -1.35 1.64
N SER A 330 4.37 -1.68 2.31
CA SER A 330 5.73 -1.64 1.76
C SER A 330 5.86 -2.51 0.50
N TRP A 331 5.38 -3.75 0.55
CA TRP A 331 5.38 -4.65 -0.62
C TRP A 331 4.57 -4.08 -1.80
N TRP A 332 3.38 -3.57 -1.54
CA TRP A 332 2.48 -3.06 -2.58
C TRP A 332 3.05 -1.85 -3.31
N ILE A 333 3.70 -0.92 -2.60
CA ILE A 333 4.38 0.23 -3.22
C ILE A 333 5.49 -0.25 -4.15
N ARG A 334 6.32 -1.20 -3.71
CA ARG A 334 7.45 -1.71 -4.51
C ARG A 334 6.98 -2.47 -5.75
N LEU A 335 5.86 -3.18 -5.70
CA LEU A 335 5.41 -4.03 -6.81
C LEU A 335 5.33 -3.31 -8.16
N TYR A 336 4.64 -2.18 -8.24
CA TYR A 336 4.45 -1.43 -9.50
C TYR A 336 5.71 -0.67 -9.95
N PHE A 337 6.67 -0.49 -9.04
CA PHE A 337 7.98 0.10 -9.28
C PHE A 337 9.07 -0.94 -9.02
N SER A 338 8.97 -2.04 -9.78
CA SER A 338 9.97 -3.10 -9.80
C SER A 338 10.09 -3.74 -11.19
N THR A 339 11.13 -4.54 -11.38
CA THR A 339 11.35 -5.29 -12.63
C THR A 339 10.39 -6.46 -12.80
N PHE A 340 10.21 -6.90 -14.03
CA PHE A 340 9.42 -8.09 -14.37
C PHE A 340 9.89 -9.35 -13.61
N THR A 341 11.21 -9.53 -13.45
CA THR A 341 11.80 -10.63 -12.68
C THR A 341 11.42 -10.56 -11.21
N PHE A 342 11.56 -9.38 -10.59
CA PHE A 342 11.18 -9.17 -9.18
C PHE A 342 9.71 -9.58 -8.94
N GLN A 343 8.78 -9.11 -9.78
CA GLN A 343 7.34 -9.43 -9.66
C GLN A 343 7.06 -10.94 -9.75
N LEU A 344 7.83 -11.69 -10.53
CA LEU A 344 7.71 -13.15 -10.66
C LEU A 344 8.30 -13.94 -9.48
N GLU A 345 9.37 -13.45 -8.86
CA GLU A 345 10.14 -14.23 -7.87
C GLU A 345 9.57 -14.11 -6.44
N GLN A 346 8.76 -13.08 -6.15
CA GLN A 346 8.19 -12.78 -4.82
C GLN A 346 7.75 -13.99 -3.98
N SER A 347 8.22 -14.07 -2.73
CA SER A 347 7.82 -15.03 -1.70
C SER A 347 6.36 -14.85 -1.24
N SER A 348 5.84 -15.74 -0.38
CA SER A 348 4.45 -15.70 0.09
C SER A 348 4.16 -14.52 1.04
N LEU A 349 2.94 -13.99 0.95
CA LEU A 349 2.42 -12.88 1.76
C LEU A 349 1.26 -13.30 2.69
N SER A 350 1.06 -14.60 2.88
CA SER A 350 0.14 -15.14 3.88
C SER A 350 0.36 -14.51 5.27
N ALA A 351 -0.72 -14.32 6.02
CA ALA A 351 -0.66 -13.89 7.40
C ALA A 351 -0.08 -15.01 8.29
N PRO A 352 0.57 -14.68 9.41
CA PRO A 352 0.90 -15.65 10.46
C PRO A 352 -0.37 -16.27 11.04
N GLU A 353 -0.32 -17.55 11.39
CA GLU A 353 -1.43 -18.33 11.98
C GLU A 353 -2.10 -17.61 13.16
N SER A 354 -1.31 -16.97 14.03
CA SER A 354 -1.80 -16.18 15.17
C SER A 354 -2.66 -14.96 14.81
N LEU A 355 -2.57 -14.44 13.58
CA LEU A 355 -3.50 -13.44 13.05
C LEU A 355 -4.72 -14.11 12.40
N GLU A 356 -4.56 -15.27 11.76
CA GLU A 356 -5.67 -16.00 11.13
C GLU A 356 -6.68 -16.47 12.18
N ASP A 357 -6.20 -17.02 13.31
CA ASP A 357 -6.98 -17.39 14.50
C ASP A 357 -7.76 -16.22 15.11
N ASN A 358 -7.33 -14.98 14.85
CA ASN A 358 -7.88 -13.75 15.42
C ASN A 358 -8.58 -12.86 14.37
N ILE A 359 -8.99 -13.42 13.21
CA ILE A 359 -9.59 -12.68 12.08
C ILE A 359 -10.83 -11.84 12.45
N GLU A 360 -11.60 -12.24 13.46
CA GLU A 360 -12.76 -11.50 13.97
C GLU A 360 -12.36 -10.20 14.70
N SER A 361 -11.15 -10.14 15.26
CA SER A 361 -10.68 -9.01 16.06
C SER A 361 -10.55 -7.73 15.24
N ASN A 362 -11.07 -6.63 15.79
CA ASN A 362 -11.09 -5.33 15.12
C ASN A 362 -9.67 -4.79 14.80
N SER A 363 -8.67 -5.11 15.62
CA SER A 363 -7.28 -4.74 15.38
C SER A 363 -6.62 -5.56 14.26
N VAL A 364 -6.98 -6.84 14.15
CA VAL A 364 -6.40 -7.79 13.20
C VAL A 364 -7.06 -7.69 11.82
N ARG A 365 -8.36 -7.34 11.75
CA ARG A 365 -9.18 -7.26 10.53
C ARG A 365 -8.50 -6.56 9.34
N ARG A 366 -7.82 -5.43 9.56
CA ARG A 366 -7.12 -4.69 8.48
C ARG A 366 -5.85 -5.41 8.01
N ALA A 367 -5.11 -6.07 8.91
CA ALA A 367 -3.96 -6.88 8.51
C ALA A 367 -4.39 -8.05 7.62
N MET A 368 -5.48 -8.73 7.99
CA MET A 368 -6.00 -9.87 7.24
C MET A 368 -6.47 -9.51 5.83
N ILE A 369 -7.24 -8.43 5.66
CA ILE A 369 -7.69 -8.04 4.31
C ILE A 369 -6.53 -7.59 3.42
N LEU A 370 -5.53 -6.94 3.99
CA LEU A 370 -4.31 -6.56 3.26
C LEU A 370 -3.45 -7.79 2.89
N SER A 371 -3.38 -8.81 3.75
CA SER A 371 -2.76 -10.10 3.43
C SER A 371 -3.45 -10.75 2.23
N ILE A 372 -4.78 -10.92 2.31
CA ILE A 372 -5.58 -11.56 1.27
C ILE A 372 -5.47 -10.79 -0.05
N LEU A 373 -5.52 -9.45 -0.01
CA LEU A 373 -5.32 -8.58 -1.18
C LEU A 373 -3.93 -8.78 -1.80
N CYS A 374 -2.86 -8.66 -1.01
CA CYS A 374 -1.50 -8.71 -1.53
C CYS A 374 -1.15 -10.10 -2.06
N GLU A 375 -1.54 -11.15 -1.36
CA GLU A 375 -1.32 -12.54 -1.78
C GLU A 375 -2.16 -12.88 -3.02
N SER A 376 -3.41 -12.43 -3.11
CA SER A 376 -4.23 -12.58 -4.33
C SER A 376 -3.60 -11.84 -5.51
N HIS A 377 -3.11 -10.61 -5.30
CA HIS A 377 -2.44 -9.85 -6.34
C HIS A 377 -1.14 -10.52 -6.80
N ARG A 378 -0.31 -11.01 -5.87
CA ARG A 378 0.94 -11.73 -6.15
C ARG A 378 0.70 -12.98 -6.97
N LEU A 379 -0.27 -13.82 -6.57
CA LEU A 379 -0.63 -15.04 -7.29
C LEU A 379 -1.18 -14.73 -8.69
N HIS A 380 -2.08 -13.73 -8.81
CA HIS A 380 -2.58 -13.27 -10.10
C HIS A 380 -1.45 -12.82 -11.03
N GLN A 381 -0.54 -11.96 -10.55
CA GLN A 381 0.60 -11.49 -11.33
C GLN A 381 1.51 -12.63 -11.79
N LYS A 382 1.84 -13.59 -10.93
CA LYS A 382 2.66 -14.76 -11.33
C LYS A 382 2.01 -15.55 -12.47
N MET A 383 0.69 -15.72 -12.44
CA MET A 383 -0.07 -16.37 -13.52
C MET A 383 -0.07 -15.52 -14.80
N LEU A 384 -0.38 -14.23 -14.68
CA LEU A 384 -0.48 -13.27 -15.79
C LEU A 384 0.86 -13.09 -16.53
N LEU A 385 1.92 -12.73 -15.80
CA LEU A 385 3.26 -12.50 -16.33
C LEU A 385 3.86 -13.80 -16.91
N GLY A 386 3.56 -14.95 -16.31
CA GLY A 386 3.91 -16.27 -16.84
C GLY A 386 3.38 -16.51 -18.26
N THR A 387 2.23 -15.93 -18.65
CA THR A 387 1.73 -16.03 -20.02
C THR A 387 2.57 -15.27 -21.05
N PHE A 388 3.32 -14.23 -20.62
CA PHE A 388 4.18 -13.46 -21.51
C PHE A 388 5.51 -14.17 -21.78
N LEU A 389 6.09 -14.86 -20.78
CA LEU A 389 7.25 -15.73 -20.99
C LEU A 389 6.98 -16.80 -22.06
N LEU A 390 5.85 -17.52 -21.91
CA LEU A 390 5.39 -18.53 -22.88
C LEU A 390 5.17 -17.99 -24.31
N ALA A 391 4.98 -16.68 -24.48
CA ALA A 391 4.81 -16.07 -25.80
C ALA A 391 6.14 -15.65 -26.44
N SER A 392 7.17 -15.37 -25.63
CA SER A 392 8.49 -14.92 -26.07
C SER A 392 9.39 -16.08 -26.53
N ASP A 393 9.29 -17.26 -25.88
CA ASP A 393 10.18 -18.42 -26.12
C ASP A 393 9.83 -19.25 -27.38
N GLN A 394 9.22 -18.66 -28.41
CA GLN A 394 9.00 -19.38 -29.69
C GLN A 394 10.29 -19.64 -30.50
N THR A 395 11.47 -19.20 -30.03
CA THR A 395 12.75 -19.37 -30.75
C THR A 395 13.86 -20.11 -30.03
N THR A 396 13.92 -20.19 -28.69
CA THR A 396 15.00 -20.98 -28.04
C THR A 396 14.69 -21.43 -26.59
N ILE A 397 15.12 -22.67 -26.28
CA ILE A 397 15.21 -23.33 -24.95
C ILE A 397 13.91 -23.99 -24.44
N ASN A 398 14.02 -25.27 -24.09
CA ASN A 398 13.00 -26.06 -23.39
C ASN A 398 12.90 -25.65 -21.90
N LEU A 399 12.23 -24.53 -21.62
CA LEU A 399 11.51 -24.42 -20.34
C LEU A 399 10.26 -25.30 -20.48
N ASP A 400 10.17 -26.36 -19.65
CA ASP A 400 9.15 -27.39 -19.83
C ASP A 400 7.75 -26.79 -19.64
N SER A 401 7.00 -26.68 -20.74
CA SER A 401 5.63 -26.13 -20.74
C SER A 401 4.67 -26.87 -19.80
N THR A 402 5.05 -28.06 -19.34
CA THR A 402 4.36 -28.85 -18.31
C THR A 402 4.49 -28.23 -16.93
N ASP A 403 5.71 -27.82 -16.53
CA ASP A 403 6.00 -27.17 -15.24
C ASP A 403 5.28 -25.83 -15.10
N GLN A 404 5.28 -25.01 -16.16
CA GLN A 404 4.63 -23.70 -16.11
C GLN A 404 3.08 -23.80 -16.09
N ARG A 405 2.49 -24.83 -16.72
CA ARG A 405 1.05 -25.14 -16.58
C ARG A 405 0.72 -25.69 -15.19
N TYR A 406 1.59 -26.53 -14.63
CA TYR A 406 1.44 -27.04 -13.28
C TYR A 406 1.46 -25.91 -12.24
N LYS A 407 2.44 -25.00 -12.32
CA LYS A 407 2.51 -23.76 -11.52
C LYS A 407 1.27 -22.89 -11.68
N ALA A 408 0.75 -22.72 -12.90
CA ALA A 408 -0.50 -21.99 -13.14
C ALA A 408 -1.74 -22.70 -12.54
N GLY A 409 -1.76 -24.03 -12.45
CA GLY A 409 -2.79 -24.78 -11.72
C GLY A 409 -2.70 -24.52 -10.21
N MET A 410 -1.52 -24.70 -9.64
CA MET A 410 -1.22 -24.45 -8.22
C MET A 410 -1.56 -23.01 -7.79
N TYR A 411 -1.19 -21.99 -8.56
CA TYR A 411 -1.54 -20.60 -8.24
C TYR A 411 -3.05 -20.34 -8.28
N ARG A 412 -3.81 -21.08 -9.12
CA ARG A 412 -5.29 -21.00 -9.14
C ARG A 412 -5.89 -21.60 -7.87
N GLU A 413 -5.37 -22.74 -7.40
CA GLU A 413 -5.81 -23.38 -6.16
C GLU A 413 -5.53 -22.47 -4.95
N LEU A 414 -4.36 -21.84 -4.91
CA LEU A 414 -4.02 -20.84 -3.88
C LEU A 414 -4.91 -19.59 -3.95
N LEU A 415 -5.29 -19.11 -5.14
CA LEU A 415 -6.27 -18.03 -5.30
C LEU A 415 -7.65 -18.41 -4.76
N THR A 416 -8.11 -19.65 -4.97
CA THR A 416 -9.36 -20.15 -4.39
C THR A 416 -9.30 -20.12 -2.86
N LEU A 417 -8.19 -20.55 -2.25
CA LEU A 417 -7.99 -20.48 -0.80
C LEU A 417 -8.05 -19.03 -0.27
N GLN A 418 -7.45 -18.07 -1.00
CA GLN A 418 -7.57 -16.65 -0.65
C GLN A 418 -9.01 -16.13 -0.83
N ALA A 419 -9.77 -16.64 -1.80
CA ALA A 419 -11.17 -16.30 -2.00
C ALA A 419 -12.07 -16.84 -0.88
N GLU A 420 -11.75 -18.01 -0.31
CA GLU A 420 -12.41 -18.57 0.88
C GLU A 420 -12.11 -17.74 2.13
N LYS A 421 -10.84 -17.40 2.38
CA LYS A 421 -10.44 -16.48 3.47
C LYS A 421 -11.15 -15.12 3.36
N LEU A 422 -11.35 -14.63 2.14
CA LEU A 422 -12.07 -13.38 1.87
C LEU A 422 -13.58 -13.46 2.21
N ILE A 423 -14.22 -14.62 2.01
CA ILE A 423 -15.61 -14.86 2.43
C ILE A 423 -15.70 -14.83 3.97
N ILE A 424 -14.80 -15.52 4.66
CA ILE A 424 -14.77 -15.56 6.13
C ILE A 424 -14.55 -14.16 6.71
N TRP A 425 -13.68 -13.36 6.09
CA TRP A 425 -13.46 -11.97 6.48
C TRP A 425 -14.72 -11.10 6.31
N GLU A 426 -15.42 -11.20 5.17
CA GLU A 426 -16.63 -10.42 4.88
C GLU A 426 -17.78 -10.79 5.82
N GLN A 427 -17.97 -12.09 6.10
CA GLN A 427 -19.03 -12.59 7.00
C GLN A 427 -18.89 -12.09 8.44
N ASN A 428 -17.67 -11.75 8.86
CA ASN A 428 -17.34 -11.22 10.19
C ASN A 428 -17.30 -9.69 10.26
N LEU A 429 -17.73 -8.98 9.22
CA LEU A 429 -17.83 -7.52 9.25
C LEU A 429 -18.97 -7.03 10.18
N PRO A 430 -18.70 -6.04 11.06
CA PRO A 430 -19.75 -5.27 11.70
C PRO A 430 -20.67 -4.60 10.66
N LEU A 431 -21.96 -4.45 10.98
CA LEU A 431 -22.91 -3.77 10.09
C LEU A 431 -22.52 -2.31 9.79
N ALA A 432 -21.74 -1.66 10.65
CA ALA A 432 -21.21 -0.32 10.43
C ALA A 432 -20.06 -0.28 9.39
N ASP A 433 -19.37 -1.40 9.16
CA ASP A 433 -18.26 -1.50 8.19
C ASP A 433 -18.77 -1.84 6.77
N LEU A 434 -20.05 -2.20 6.63
CA LEU A 434 -20.71 -2.46 5.35
C LEU A 434 -21.17 -1.16 4.64
N PRO A 435 -21.31 -1.16 3.30
CA PRO A 435 -21.88 -0.03 2.58
C PRO A 435 -23.36 0.20 2.95
N ALA A 436 -23.78 1.47 3.00
CA ALA A 436 -25.12 1.86 3.43
C ALA A 436 -26.25 1.35 2.51
N SER A 437 -25.99 1.25 1.21
CA SER A 437 -26.79 0.50 0.24
C SER A 437 -25.92 0.17 -0.97
N LEU A 438 -26.05 -1.04 -1.52
CA LEU A 438 -25.42 -1.40 -2.79
C LEU A 438 -26.20 -0.90 -4.01
N GLU A 439 -27.44 -0.42 -3.81
CA GLU A 439 -28.28 0.17 -4.86
C GLU A 439 -27.57 1.37 -5.52
N GLY A 440 -27.87 1.59 -6.80
CA GLY A 440 -27.20 2.58 -7.64
C GLY A 440 -26.31 1.93 -8.71
N GLU A 441 -26.12 2.65 -9.81
CA GLU A 441 -25.47 2.14 -11.02
C GLU A 441 -24.31 3.03 -11.44
N VAL A 442 -23.45 2.49 -12.31
CA VAL A 442 -22.53 3.27 -13.13
C VAL A 442 -23.15 3.39 -14.51
N GLN A 443 -23.28 4.61 -15.01
CA GLN A 443 -23.99 4.92 -16.25
C GLN A 443 -23.04 5.51 -17.29
N TYR A 444 -23.08 4.98 -18.50
CA TYR A 444 -22.39 5.55 -19.65
C TYR A 444 -23.28 6.63 -20.27
N LEU A 445 -23.00 7.89 -19.94
CA LEU A 445 -23.67 9.04 -20.54
C LEU A 445 -22.94 9.44 -21.81
N PHE A 446 -23.62 9.40 -22.96
CA PHE A 446 -23.07 9.92 -24.20
C PHE A 446 -23.64 11.33 -24.47
N PRO A 447 -22.81 12.39 -24.56
CA PRO A 447 -21.35 12.39 -24.67
C PRO A 447 -20.55 12.60 -23.37
N GLU A 448 -21.18 12.75 -22.20
CA GLU A 448 -20.52 13.20 -20.96
C GLU A 448 -19.51 12.22 -20.33
N GLY A 449 -19.48 10.96 -20.77
CA GLY A 449 -18.57 9.92 -20.27
C GLY A 449 -19.18 9.06 -19.16
N LEU A 450 -18.34 8.62 -18.23
CA LEU A 450 -18.74 7.68 -17.16
C LEU A 450 -19.28 8.43 -15.94
N LEU A 451 -20.59 8.32 -15.69
CA LEU A 451 -21.21 8.79 -14.44
C LEU A 451 -21.17 7.67 -13.39
N VAL A 452 -20.46 7.94 -12.29
CA VAL A 452 -20.27 6.99 -11.19
C VAL A 452 -21.07 7.44 -9.96
N THR A 453 -22.08 6.67 -9.57
CA THR A 453 -22.90 6.96 -8.38
C THR A 453 -22.14 6.57 -7.10
N PRO A 454 -21.84 7.50 -6.17
CA PRO A 454 -21.00 7.22 -5.00
C PRO A 454 -21.60 6.15 -4.08
N LEU A 455 -20.74 5.31 -3.50
CA LEU A 455 -21.09 4.34 -2.46
C LEU A 455 -20.75 4.91 -1.09
N GLN A 456 -21.73 4.95 -0.18
CA GLN A 456 -21.62 5.60 1.13
C GLN A 456 -21.26 4.59 2.23
N PHE A 457 -20.36 5.01 3.14
CA PHE A 457 -19.91 4.24 4.31
C PHE A 457 -19.99 5.10 5.58
N SER A 458 -20.04 4.44 6.74
CA SER A 458 -20.06 5.12 8.04
C SER A 458 -18.74 5.86 8.37
N SER A 459 -17.62 5.43 7.77
CA SER A 459 -16.28 5.96 8.03
C SER A 459 -15.32 5.69 6.87
N HIS A 460 -14.24 6.47 6.83
CA HIS A 460 -13.11 6.26 5.92
C HIS A 460 -12.49 4.86 6.07
N ASN A 461 -12.36 4.39 7.31
CA ASN A 461 -11.78 3.07 7.58
C ASN A 461 -12.63 1.92 7.04
N ALA A 462 -13.96 2.02 7.12
CA ALA A 462 -14.88 1.08 6.50
C ALA A 462 -14.76 1.09 4.97
N ALA A 463 -14.79 2.29 4.36
CA ALA A 463 -14.65 2.45 2.91
C ALA A 463 -13.32 1.86 2.38
N MET A 464 -12.19 2.12 3.05
CA MET A 464 -10.89 1.58 2.67
C MET A 464 -10.79 0.07 2.85
N ASN A 465 -11.30 -0.47 3.97
CA ASN A 465 -11.32 -1.93 4.19
C ASN A 465 -12.17 -2.63 3.13
N TYR A 466 -13.31 -2.06 2.75
CA TYR A 466 -14.15 -2.61 1.69
C TYR A 466 -13.52 -2.42 0.29
N ALA A 467 -12.77 -1.33 0.06
CA ALA A 467 -11.98 -1.18 -1.17
C ALA A 467 -10.93 -2.29 -1.32
N TYR A 468 -10.24 -2.65 -0.23
CA TYR A 468 -9.30 -3.80 -0.24
C TYR A 468 -10.01 -5.12 -0.56
N PHE A 469 -11.22 -5.35 -0.03
CA PHE A 469 -12.06 -6.50 -0.37
C PHE A 469 -12.42 -6.54 -1.87
N ILE A 470 -12.89 -5.42 -2.43
CA ILE A 470 -13.23 -5.32 -3.85
C ILE A 470 -11.99 -5.53 -4.74
N SER A 471 -10.85 -4.95 -4.38
CA SER A 471 -9.59 -5.17 -5.09
C SER A 471 -9.10 -6.62 -4.98
N ALA A 472 -9.30 -7.30 -3.84
CA ALA A 472 -8.94 -8.71 -3.69
C ALA A 472 -9.82 -9.61 -4.59
N ARG A 473 -11.14 -9.37 -4.62
CA ARG A 473 -12.07 -10.04 -5.56
C ARG A 473 -11.67 -9.82 -7.02
N LEU A 474 -11.30 -8.59 -7.38
CA LEU A 474 -10.83 -8.27 -8.72
C LEU A 474 -9.61 -9.10 -9.13
N MET A 475 -8.67 -9.39 -8.23
CA MET A 475 -7.51 -10.24 -8.53
C MET A 475 -7.88 -11.73 -8.66
N GLN A 476 -8.83 -12.19 -7.84
CA GLN A 476 -9.29 -13.58 -7.80
C GLN A 476 -10.14 -13.95 -9.03
N ASP A 477 -11.04 -13.07 -9.44
CA ASP A 477 -11.98 -13.29 -10.54
C ASP A 477 -11.43 -12.87 -11.91
N ALA A 478 -10.37 -12.06 -11.97
CA ALA A 478 -9.85 -11.55 -13.23
C ALA A 478 -9.33 -12.67 -14.16
N PRO A 479 -9.71 -12.64 -15.45
CA PRO A 479 -9.30 -13.65 -16.40
C PRO A 479 -7.81 -13.52 -16.76
N ILE A 480 -7.09 -14.64 -16.63
CA ILE A 480 -5.71 -14.78 -17.12
C ILE A 480 -5.69 -15.04 -18.64
N ASP A 481 -6.83 -15.43 -19.22
CA ASP A 481 -6.97 -15.43 -20.66
C ASP A 481 -7.12 -14.01 -21.20
N LEU A 482 -6.03 -13.53 -21.79
CA LEU A 482 -5.94 -12.21 -22.43
C LEU A 482 -6.82 -12.08 -23.69
N SER A 483 -7.63 -13.10 -24.05
CA SER A 483 -8.65 -13.02 -25.11
C SER A 483 -9.53 -11.77 -25.01
N GLY A 484 -9.74 -11.25 -23.79
CA GLY A 484 -10.43 -9.99 -23.52
C GLY A 484 -11.95 -10.10 -23.52
N GLU A 485 -12.49 -11.27 -23.91
CA GLU A 485 -13.93 -11.56 -23.91
C GLU A 485 -14.47 -11.69 -22.48
N HIS A 486 -13.64 -12.09 -21.52
CA HIS A 486 -13.99 -12.24 -20.10
C HIS A 486 -13.67 -11.00 -19.23
N ILE A 487 -12.99 -9.99 -19.77
CA ILE A 487 -12.56 -8.81 -18.98
C ILE A 487 -13.76 -7.89 -18.66
N THR A 488 -14.86 -8.03 -19.40
CA THR A 488 -16.14 -7.37 -19.09
C THR A 488 -16.78 -7.89 -17.80
N ASP A 489 -16.43 -9.11 -17.35
CA ASP A 489 -16.97 -9.67 -16.11
C ASP A 489 -16.26 -9.06 -14.88
N SER A 490 -14.95 -8.79 -14.99
CA SER A 490 -14.17 -8.07 -13.97
C SER A 490 -14.51 -6.57 -13.86
N ASP A 491 -15.08 -5.95 -14.90
CA ASP A 491 -15.49 -4.54 -14.87
C ASP A 491 -16.50 -4.25 -13.74
N HIS A 492 -17.30 -5.23 -13.30
CA HIS A 492 -18.21 -5.08 -12.15
C HIS A 492 -17.46 -4.71 -10.85
N TRP A 493 -16.37 -5.41 -10.53
CA TRP A 493 -15.55 -5.09 -9.35
C TRP A 493 -14.86 -3.75 -9.51
N VAL A 494 -14.40 -3.41 -10.73
CA VAL A 494 -13.82 -2.10 -11.02
C VAL A 494 -14.86 -1.00 -10.78
N PHE A 495 -16.09 -1.14 -11.25
CA PHE A 495 -17.17 -0.19 -10.98
C PHE A 495 -17.46 -0.02 -9.49
N LEU A 496 -17.53 -1.11 -8.72
CA LEU A 496 -17.71 -1.01 -7.26
C LEU A 496 -16.57 -0.22 -6.61
N LEU A 497 -15.31 -0.43 -7.02
CA LEU A 497 -14.19 0.37 -6.55
C LEU A 497 -14.35 1.85 -6.93
N LEU A 498 -14.70 2.17 -8.19
CA LEU A 498 -14.95 3.55 -8.59
C LEU A 498 -16.05 4.20 -7.74
N ARG A 499 -17.13 3.47 -7.42
CA ARG A 499 -18.22 3.98 -6.57
C ARG A 499 -17.75 4.30 -5.15
N ILE A 500 -16.89 3.47 -4.55
CA ILE A 500 -16.23 3.79 -3.26
C ILE A 500 -15.38 5.06 -3.42
N THR A 501 -14.55 5.12 -4.46
CA THR A 501 -13.63 6.23 -4.74
C THR A 501 -14.35 7.56 -5.09
N ALA A 502 -15.58 7.48 -5.59
CA ALA A 502 -16.45 8.64 -5.81
C ALA A 502 -17.14 9.13 -4.53
N GLY A 503 -17.33 8.26 -3.54
CA GLY A 503 -17.99 8.59 -2.26
C GLY A 503 -17.05 9.06 -1.15
N ILE A 504 -15.73 8.90 -1.33
CA ILE A 504 -14.73 9.19 -0.31
C ILE A 504 -14.16 10.61 -0.45
N ASP A 505 -13.79 11.22 0.68
CA ASP A 505 -13.12 12.52 0.67
C ASP A 505 -11.62 12.39 0.36
N ARG A 506 -11.17 13.07 -0.70
CA ARG A 506 -9.77 13.07 -1.13
C ARG A 506 -8.81 13.60 -0.06
N GLN A 507 -9.21 14.61 0.73
CA GLN A 507 -8.33 15.17 1.76
C GLN A 507 -8.13 14.18 2.92
N THR A 508 -9.17 13.45 3.26
CA THR A 508 -9.12 12.34 4.23
C THR A 508 -8.25 11.20 3.72
N CYS A 509 -8.30 10.84 2.42
CA CYS A 509 -7.33 9.90 1.83
C CYS A 509 -5.87 10.33 2.04
N LEU A 510 -5.53 11.59 1.74
CA LEU A 510 -4.15 12.10 1.88
C LEU A 510 -3.62 11.99 3.31
N ARG A 511 -4.47 12.23 4.32
CA ARG A 511 -4.10 12.11 5.74
C ARG A 511 -4.09 10.65 6.18
N ASP A 512 -5.23 9.98 6.11
CA ASP A 512 -5.49 8.71 6.80
C ASP A 512 -4.97 7.48 6.05
N ASN A 513 -4.62 7.59 4.75
CA ASN A 513 -4.00 6.48 4.03
C ASN A 513 -2.46 6.46 4.14
N THR A 514 -1.81 7.42 4.80
CA THR A 514 -0.34 7.61 4.78
C THR A 514 0.48 6.32 4.97
N TYR A 515 0.07 5.45 5.90
CA TYR A 515 0.77 4.22 6.27
C TYR A 515 0.06 2.93 5.82
N THR A 516 -0.84 3.02 4.84
CA THR A 516 -1.59 1.87 4.30
C THR A 516 -1.75 2.00 2.78
N ILE A 517 -2.25 0.96 2.12
CA ILE A 517 -2.42 0.94 0.66
C ILE A 517 -3.45 2.02 0.25
N GLY A 518 -3.00 3.02 -0.52
CA GLY A 518 -3.80 4.16 -0.95
C GLY A 518 -4.70 3.86 -2.15
N LEU A 519 -5.81 4.59 -2.28
CA LEU A 519 -6.75 4.44 -3.41
C LEU A 519 -6.11 4.72 -4.77
N SER A 520 -5.17 5.66 -4.86
CA SER A 520 -4.44 5.94 -6.10
C SER A 520 -3.76 4.68 -6.66
N SER A 521 -3.23 3.83 -5.78
CA SER A 521 -2.59 2.57 -6.10
C SER A 521 -3.61 1.46 -6.43
N LEU A 522 -4.74 1.41 -5.72
CA LEU A 522 -5.83 0.46 -6.03
C LEU A 522 -6.50 0.79 -7.37
N LEU A 523 -6.60 2.07 -7.74
CA LEU A 523 -7.10 2.49 -9.04
C LEU A 523 -6.13 2.14 -10.17
N LEU A 524 -4.80 2.21 -9.96
CA LEU A 524 -3.83 1.69 -10.94
C LEU A 524 -3.99 0.17 -11.12
N ALA A 525 -4.15 -0.58 -10.02
CA ALA A 525 -4.43 -2.01 -10.07
C ALA A 525 -5.72 -2.29 -10.86
N ALA A 526 -6.80 -1.58 -10.53
CA ALA A 526 -8.08 -1.76 -11.21
C ALA A 526 -8.06 -1.34 -12.67
N LEU A 527 -7.27 -0.32 -13.02
CA LEU A 527 -7.03 0.08 -14.40
C LEU A 527 -6.46 -1.08 -15.21
N LEU A 528 -5.45 -1.79 -14.69
CA LEU A 528 -4.81 -2.92 -15.39
C LEU A 528 -5.76 -4.11 -15.64
N HIS A 529 -6.85 -4.20 -14.88
CA HIS A 529 -7.85 -5.27 -14.97
C HIS A 529 -9.10 -4.90 -15.78
N THR A 530 -9.12 -3.75 -16.47
CA THR A 530 -10.22 -3.34 -17.36
C THR A 530 -9.74 -3.06 -18.79
N CYS A 531 -10.62 -3.31 -19.76
CA CYS A 531 -10.45 -2.85 -21.15
C CYS A 531 -11.15 -1.50 -21.43
N SER A 532 -11.94 -0.95 -20.51
CA SER A 532 -12.71 0.27 -20.75
C SER A 532 -11.80 1.50 -20.82
N LEU A 533 -11.99 2.32 -21.85
CA LEU A 533 -11.32 3.61 -21.97
C LEU A 533 -11.99 4.64 -21.04
N ASP A 534 -13.31 4.60 -20.89
CA ASP A 534 -14.06 5.58 -20.10
C ASP A 534 -13.77 5.43 -18.59
N ILE A 535 -13.63 4.19 -18.10
CA ILE A 535 -13.08 3.91 -16.76
C ILE A 535 -11.67 4.50 -16.62
N GLY A 536 -10.82 4.30 -17.63
CA GLY A 536 -9.45 4.81 -17.60
C GLY A 536 -9.37 6.34 -17.56
N ILE A 537 -10.25 7.03 -18.30
CA ILE A 537 -10.37 8.49 -18.29
C ILE A 537 -10.90 8.97 -16.94
N TRP A 538 -11.88 8.27 -16.35
CA TRP A 538 -12.41 8.61 -15.02
C TRP A 538 -11.32 8.50 -13.93
N ILE A 539 -10.51 7.44 -13.97
CA ILE A 539 -9.36 7.24 -13.06
C ILE A 539 -8.32 8.36 -13.26
N GLU A 540 -7.99 8.69 -14.52
CA GLU A 540 -7.03 9.75 -14.85
C GLU A 540 -7.50 11.12 -14.32
N ASP A 541 -8.77 11.47 -14.49
CA ASP A 541 -9.31 12.73 -13.97
C ASP A 541 -9.37 12.75 -12.43
N TRP A 542 -9.75 11.64 -11.78
CA TRP A 542 -9.80 11.56 -10.33
C TRP A 542 -8.41 11.76 -9.69
N LEU A 543 -7.37 11.17 -10.29
CA LEU A 543 -5.97 11.36 -9.90
C LEU A 543 -5.49 12.79 -10.15
N GLN A 544 -5.77 13.36 -11.32
CA GLN A 544 -5.46 14.77 -11.61
C GLN A 544 -6.19 15.75 -10.66
N GLY A 545 -7.30 15.35 -10.06
CA GLY A 545 -8.03 16.12 -9.05
C GLY A 545 -7.17 16.52 -7.84
N PHE A 546 -6.14 15.75 -7.49
CA PHE A 546 -5.17 16.10 -6.45
C PHE A 546 -4.21 17.25 -6.82
N GLN A 547 -4.07 17.54 -8.11
CA GLN A 547 -3.15 18.55 -8.64
C GLN A 547 -3.88 19.83 -9.05
N LYS A 548 -5.12 19.72 -9.55
CA LYS A 548 -5.87 20.83 -10.19
C LYS A 548 -6.29 21.97 -9.25
N ASN A 549 -6.47 21.73 -7.95
CA ASN A 549 -7.24 22.61 -7.06
C ASN A 549 -6.51 23.14 -5.81
N ALA A 550 -5.22 22.87 -5.63
CA ALA A 550 -4.52 23.15 -4.37
C ALA A 550 -3.40 24.19 -4.50
N GLN A 551 -3.27 25.08 -3.50
CA GLN A 551 -2.13 25.99 -3.38
C GLN A 551 -0.80 25.24 -3.13
N ASN A 552 -0.89 24.08 -2.45
CA ASN A 552 0.18 23.10 -2.33
C ASN A 552 -0.32 21.81 -3.01
N PRO A 553 0.24 21.37 -4.14
CA PRO A 553 -0.21 20.14 -4.80
C PRO A 553 0.04 18.93 -3.90
N ALA A 554 -0.89 17.97 -3.87
CA ALA A 554 -0.62 16.70 -3.21
C ALA A 554 0.32 15.86 -4.07
N LEU A 555 1.39 15.35 -3.45
CA LEU A 555 2.51 14.72 -4.14
C LEU A 555 2.48 13.19 -4.05
N GLU A 556 1.90 12.65 -2.98
CA GLU A 556 1.71 11.22 -2.75
C GLU A 556 0.43 10.93 -1.97
N GLU A 557 -0.09 9.71 -2.10
CA GLU A 557 -1.21 9.18 -1.31
C GLU A 557 -0.88 7.72 -0.97
N GLY A 558 -0.94 7.35 0.31
CA GLY A 558 -0.40 6.06 0.77
C GLY A 558 1.05 5.83 0.33
N SER A 559 1.89 6.86 0.48
CA SER A 559 3.30 6.88 0.07
C SER A 559 3.54 6.56 -1.42
N PHE A 560 2.49 6.58 -2.25
CA PHE A 560 2.49 6.25 -3.68
C PHE A 560 2.49 7.56 -4.52
N PRO A 561 3.41 7.73 -5.50
CA PRO A 561 3.75 9.02 -6.13
C PRO A 561 2.72 9.48 -7.18
N LEU A 562 1.83 10.42 -6.80
CA LEU A 562 0.66 10.82 -7.59
C LEU A 562 1.01 11.29 -9.02
N ALA A 563 2.10 12.04 -9.19
CA ALA A 563 2.53 12.51 -10.51
C ALA A 563 2.99 11.36 -11.43
N GLN A 564 3.78 10.42 -10.92
CA GLN A 564 4.28 9.29 -11.71
C GLN A 564 3.15 8.36 -12.11
N ILE A 565 2.23 8.04 -11.19
CA ILE A 565 1.06 7.19 -11.45
C ILE A 565 0.16 7.84 -12.51
N THR A 566 -0.16 9.13 -12.37
CA THR A 566 -0.98 9.86 -13.36
C THR A 566 -0.36 9.78 -14.76
N THR A 567 0.97 9.83 -14.86
CA THR A 567 1.70 9.69 -16.12
C THR A 567 1.58 8.26 -16.70
N VAL A 568 1.74 7.22 -15.87
CA VAL A 568 1.54 5.81 -16.28
C VAL A 568 0.10 5.55 -16.72
N VAL A 569 -0.89 6.04 -15.97
CA VAL A 569 -2.32 5.95 -16.31
C VAL A 569 -2.61 6.63 -17.66
N SER A 570 -2.07 7.83 -17.91
CA SER A 570 -2.25 8.52 -19.18
C SER A 570 -1.66 7.72 -20.36
N VAL A 571 -0.50 7.10 -20.17
CA VAL A 571 0.12 6.20 -21.17
C VAL A 571 -0.74 4.96 -21.44
N ILE A 572 -1.31 4.33 -20.40
CA ILE A 572 -2.24 3.19 -20.57
C ILE A 572 -3.48 3.63 -21.37
N ASN A 573 -4.04 4.80 -21.06
CA ASN A 573 -5.17 5.37 -21.80
C ASN A 573 -4.84 5.71 -23.26
N GLN A 574 -3.61 6.16 -23.54
CA GLN A 574 -3.12 6.36 -24.91
C GLN A 574 -3.06 5.03 -25.68
N GLN A 575 -2.54 3.95 -25.08
CA GLN A 575 -2.56 2.63 -25.71
C GLN A 575 -4.00 2.13 -25.98
N ARG A 576 -4.95 2.38 -25.07
CA ARG A 576 -6.37 2.06 -25.28
C ARG A 576 -7.00 2.82 -26.45
N ARG A 577 -6.67 4.10 -26.62
CA ARG A 577 -7.08 4.90 -27.79
C ARG A 577 -6.53 4.32 -29.11
N LEU A 578 -5.37 3.68 -29.07
CA LEU A 578 -4.77 2.95 -30.21
C LEU A 578 -5.32 1.52 -30.38
N GLY A 579 -6.33 1.11 -29.61
CA GLY A 579 -6.91 -0.24 -29.71
C GLY A 579 -6.07 -1.33 -29.05
N ARG A 580 -5.19 -0.98 -28.10
CA ARG A 580 -4.36 -1.91 -27.33
C ARG A 580 -4.79 -1.93 -25.86
N ASN A 581 -4.78 -3.11 -25.26
CA ASN A 581 -5.01 -3.29 -23.82
C ASN A 581 -3.69 -3.51 -23.11
N VAL A 582 -3.50 -2.91 -21.94
CA VAL A 582 -2.35 -3.11 -21.05
C VAL A 582 -2.86 -3.82 -19.80
N PHE A 583 -2.16 -4.87 -19.38
CA PHE A 583 -2.54 -5.75 -18.27
C PHE A 583 -1.50 -5.79 -17.15
N ALA A 584 -0.24 -5.48 -17.44
CA ALA A 584 0.77 -5.27 -16.43
C ALA A 584 1.76 -4.18 -16.83
N VAL A 585 2.42 -3.61 -15.82
CA VAL A 585 3.53 -2.66 -15.96
C VAL A 585 4.70 -3.13 -15.12
N SER A 586 5.90 -2.97 -15.63
CA SER A 586 7.15 -3.14 -14.88
C SER A 586 8.15 -2.07 -15.27
N GLN A 587 9.21 -1.90 -14.49
CA GLN A 587 10.33 -1.06 -14.88
C GLN A 587 11.38 -1.86 -15.65
N ALA A 588 12.30 -1.13 -16.29
CA ALA A 588 13.45 -1.71 -16.97
C ALA A 588 14.59 -2.09 -16.00
N GLU A 589 14.70 -1.34 -14.89
CA GLU A 589 15.74 -1.45 -13.86
C GLU A 589 15.03 -1.39 -12.49
N ASP A 590 15.55 -2.10 -11.48
CA ASP A 590 15.19 -1.96 -10.07
C ASP A 590 16.38 -1.27 -9.39
N ASP A 591 16.14 -0.24 -8.58
CA ASP A 591 17.20 0.46 -7.83
C ASP A 591 17.61 -0.29 -6.54
N GLY A 592 17.20 -1.55 -6.40
CA GLY A 592 17.45 -2.41 -5.25
C GLY A 592 16.51 -2.12 -4.09
N GLY A 593 15.50 -1.27 -4.28
CA GLY A 593 14.66 -0.76 -3.20
C GLY A 593 15.17 0.53 -2.56
N GLY A 594 16.09 1.22 -3.23
CA GLY A 594 16.41 2.64 -3.08
C GLY A 594 17.09 3.10 -1.78
N ASN A 595 17.63 4.31 -1.83
CA ASN A 595 18.12 5.05 -0.65
C ASN A 595 17.00 5.80 0.09
N GLY A 596 15.74 5.54 -0.26
CA GLY A 596 14.57 6.29 0.19
C GLY A 596 14.39 7.65 -0.51
N LYS A 597 13.14 8.11 -0.53
CA LYS A 597 12.65 9.39 -1.06
C LYS A 597 13.02 10.57 -0.15
N VAL A 598 14.32 10.76 0.08
CA VAL A 598 14.86 11.78 1.00
C VAL A 598 14.60 13.19 0.47
N ASP A 599 14.99 13.44 -0.78
CA ASP A 599 14.88 14.76 -1.43
C ASP A 599 13.76 14.81 -2.49
N SER A 600 12.87 13.82 -2.53
CA SER A 600 11.86 13.64 -3.58
C SER A 600 10.53 13.07 -3.05
N TYR A 601 9.54 13.00 -3.94
CA TYR A 601 8.28 12.26 -3.73
C TYR A 601 8.11 11.10 -4.72
N ASP A 602 8.86 11.14 -5.82
CA ASP A 602 8.98 10.07 -6.81
C ASP A 602 9.60 8.82 -6.19
N SER A 603 8.98 7.65 -6.39
CA SER A 603 9.48 6.37 -5.83
C SER A 603 10.86 6.01 -6.38
N GLN A 604 11.10 6.29 -7.65
CA GLN A 604 12.36 6.10 -8.38
C GLN A 604 12.44 7.09 -9.55
N ASP A 605 13.61 7.20 -10.19
CA ASP A 605 13.80 7.96 -11.43
C ASP A 605 13.26 7.16 -12.65
N ILE A 606 11.93 7.20 -12.83
CA ILE A 606 11.23 6.43 -13.86
C ILE A 606 11.46 7.04 -15.25
N LYS A 607 12.57 6.66 -15.88
CA LYS A 607 12.87 6.98 -17.28
C LYS A 607 12.15 6.06 -18.27
N VAL A 608 11.91 4.81 -17.89
CA VAL A 608 11.32 3.76 -18.75
C VAL A 608 10.38 2.86 -17.97
N VAL A 609 9.16 2.66 -18.48
CA VAL A 609 8.22 1.61 -18.04
C VAL A 609 7.92 0.69 -19.21
N TRP A 610 7.99 -0.61 -18.96
CA TRP A 610 7.53 -1.65 -19.86
C TRP A 610 6.03 -1.86 -19.70
N LEU A 611 5.32 -1.85 -20.82
CA LEU A 611 3.91 -2.19 -20.90
C LEU A 611 3.76 -3.62 -21.42
N HIS A 612 3.03 -4.44 -20.68
CA HIS A 612 2.69 -5.81 -21.07
C HIS A 612 1.21 -5.86 -21.43
N GLY A 613 0.90 -6.25 -22.67
CA GLY A 613 -0.45 -6.06 -23.19
C GLY A 613 -0.79 -6.90 -24.41
N ARG A 614 -1.93 -6.58 -25.02
CA ARG A 614 -2.44 -7.23 -26.24
C ARG A 614 -3.16 -6.25 -27.15
N GLU A 615 -2.96 -6.37 -28.45
CA GLU A 615 -3.69 -5.60 -29.45
C GLU A 615 -5.08 -6.21 -29.71
N ARG A 616 -6.14 -5.40 -29.67
CA ARG A 616 -7.53 -5.88 -29.81
C ARG A 616 -7.84 -6.47 -31.18
N ALA A 617 -7.24 -5.91 -32.23
CA ALA A 617 -7.55 -6.26 -33.62
C ALA A 617 -6.94 -7.60 -34.06
N THR A 618 -5.71 -7.88 -33.64
CA THR A 618 -4.94 -9.08 -34.02
C THR A 618 -4.95 -10.15 -32.94
N GLY A 619 -5.17 -9.74 -31.68
CA GLY A 619 -4.97 -10.58 -30.52
C GLY A 619 -3.49 -10.86 -30.20
N ALA A 620 -2.54 -10.19 -30.86
CA ALA A 620 -1.12 -10.34 -30.59
C ALA A 620 -0.74 -9.73 -29.23
N ARG A 621 0.03 -10.48 -28.43
CA ARG A 621 0.65 -9.96 -27.20
C ARG A 621 1.80 -9.01 -27.57
N PHE A 622 2.04 -8.00 -26.76
CA PHE A 622 3.19 -7.10 -26.89
C PHE A 622 3.86 -6.84 -25.54
N GLN A 623 5.15 -6.53 -25.62
CA GLN A 623 5.96 -5.95 -24.54
C GLN A 623 6.68 -4.75 -25.15
N GLU A 624 6.39 -3.53 -24.67
CA GLU A 624 6.92 -2.30 -25.28
C GLU A 624 7.43 -1.32 -24.20
N PRO A 625 8.67 -0.79 -24.31
CA PRO A 625 9.20 0.20 -23.39
C PRO A 625 8.72 1.60 -23.77
N VAL A 626 8.04 2.28 -22.85
CA VAL A 626 7.65 3.69 -22.97
C VAL A 626 8.61 4.54 -22.15
N ARG A 627 9.12 5.62 -22.75
CA ARG A 627 10.05 6.57 -22.10
C ARG A 627 9.31 7.81 -21.62
N PHE A 628 9.71 8.33 -20.46
CA PHE A 628 9.24 9.60 -19.92
C PHE A 628 10.34 10.67 -19.97
N GLY A 629 9.96 11.94 -20.12
CA GLY A 629 10.89 13.08 -20.06
C GLY A 629 11.86 13.20 -21.24
N ALA A 630 11.34 13.23 -22.47
CA ALA A 630 12.10 13.55 -23.69
C ALA A 630 12.22 15.06 -23.94
#